data_AF-A0A286CLW4-F1
#
_entry.id   AF-A0A286CLW4-F1
#
_cell.length_a   1.000
_cell.length_b   1.000
_cell.length_c   1.000
_cell.angle_alpha   90.00
_cell.angle_beta   90.00
_cell.angle_gamma   90.00
#
_symmetry.space_group_name_H-M   'P 1'
#
loop_
_entity.id
_entity.type
_entity.pdbx_description
1 polymer ?
#
loop_
_entity_poly.entity_id
_entity_poly.type
_entity_poly.pdbx_seq_one_letter_code
_entity_poly.pdbx_strand_id
1 'polypeptide(L)'
;MSDPTPVFDDLREESEELDRLVAELSAEQWALATPVPGWSVAHQIAHLAWTDHSALLAATGTDAFHVHTEVDRAVLDSFPISLPVAVFRAANRSTVPCRT
;
A
#
# COMPACT_ATOMS: atom_id res chain seq x y z
N MET A 1 5.11 4.37 -28.01
CA MET A 1 5.22 4.02 -26.58
C MET A 1 5.93 2.68 -26.49
N SER A 2 6.84 2.51 -25.53
CA SER A 2 7.46 1.22 -25.24
C SER A 2 6.43 0.25 -24.66
N ASP A 3 6.68 -1.06 -24.79
CA ASP A 3 5.93 -2.09 -24.07
C ASP A 3 6.13 -1.91 -22.56
N PRO A 4 5.05 -1.77 -21.76
CA PRO A 4 5.15 -1.61 -20.32
C PRO A 4 5.29 -2.95 -19.56
N THR A 5 5.11 -4.09 -20.23
CA THR A 5 5.12 -5.41 -19.59
C THR A 5 6.38 -5.69 -18.75
N PRO A 6 7.61 -5.41 -19.25
CA PRO A 6 8.82 -5.62 -18.44
C PRO A 6 8.82 -4.84 -17.13
N VAL A 7 8.27 -3.62 -17.12
CA VAL A 7 8.20 -2.79 -15.90
C VAL A 7 7.23 -3.40 -14.89
N PHE A 8 6.13 -4.01 -15.35
CA PHE A 8 5.19 -4.69 -14.44
C PHE A 8 5.77 -5.97 -13.86
N ASP A 9 6.59 -6.70 -14.63
CA ASP A 9 7.31 -7.86 -14.12
C ASP A 9 8.34 -7.47 -13.07
N ASP A 10 9.14 -6.43 -13.32
CA ASP A 10 10.11 -5.90 -12.35
C ASP A 10 9.39 -5.45 -11.06
N LEU A 11 8.30 -4.68 -11.17
CA LEU A 11 7.51 -4.23 -10.01
C LEU A 11 6.94 -5.40 -9.20
N ARG A 12 6.51 -6.47 -9.85
CA ARG A 12 6.01 -7.68 -9.17
C ARG A 12 7.13 -8.36 -8.39
N GLU A 13 8.31 -8.52 -8.99
CA GLU A 13 9.48 -9.13 -8.35
C GLU A 13 9.96 -8.30 -7.14
N GLU A 14 10.02 -6.98 -7.28
CA GLU A 14 10.36 -6.06 -6.20
C GLU A 14 9.35 -6.13 -5.04
N SER A 15 8.05 -6.19 -5.34
CA SER A 15 7.01 -6.34 -4.31
C SER A 15 7.11 -7.67 -3.56
N GLU A 16 7.38 -8.77 -4.26
CA GLU A 16 7.61 -10.07 -3.62
C GLU A 16 8.86 -10.08 -2.74
N GLU A 17 9.94 -9.39 -3.14
CA GLU A 17 11.13 -9.22 -2.31
C GLU A 17 10.82 -8.39 -1.07
N LEU A 18 10.10 -7.28 -1.22
CA LEU A 18 9.66 -6.44 -0.10
C LEU A 18 8.81 -7.23 0.89
N ASP A 19 7.84 -8.01 0.41
CA ASP A 19 7.00 -8.87 1.25
C ASP A 19 7.83 -9.86 2.06
N ARG A 20 8.85 -10.50 1.44
CA ARG A 20 9.77 -11.39 2.16
C ARG A 20 10.57 -10.66 3.23
N LEU A 21 11.06 -9.46 2.94
CA LEU A 21 11.82 -8.65 3.90
C LEU A 21 10.98 -8.24 5.12
N VAL A 22 9.73 -7.83 4.88
CA VAL A 22 8.87 -7.33 5.97
C VAL A 22 8.19 -8.46 6.77
N ALA A 23 8.06 -9.65 6.19
CA ALA A 23 7.48 -10.82 6.86
C ALA A 23 8.28 -11.27 8.09
N GLU A 24 9.60 -11.02 8.11
CA GLU A 24 10.49 -11.41 9.21
C GLU A 24 10.58 -10.35 10.34
N LEU A 25 9.95 -9.19 10.17
CA LEU A 25 10.06 -8.09 11.13
C LEU A 25 9.17 -8.30 12.37
N SER A 26 9.76 -8.09 13.54
CA SER A 26 9.05 -8.01 14.81
C SER A 26 8.19 -6.74 14.92
N ALA A 27 7.26 -6.71 15.88
CA ALA A 27 6.44 -5.53 16.14
C ALA A 27 7.26 -4.28 16.46
N GLU A 28 8.38 -4.44 17.19
CA GLU A 28 9.31 -3.36 17.49
C GLU A 28 10.04 -2.87 16.23
N GLN A 29 10.40 -3.78 15.32
CA GLN A 29 11.04 -3.42 14.05
C GLN A 29 10.07 -2.67 13.12
N TRP A 30 8.80 -3.05 13.09
CA TRP A 30 7.74 -2.30 12.39
C TRP A 30 7.54 -0.88 12.93
N ALA A 31 7.88 -0.64 14.19
CA ALA A 31 7.79 0.67 14.85
C ALA A 31 9.04 1.55 14.67
N LEU A 32 10.12 1.03 14.06
CA LEU A 32 11.35 1.80 13.84
C LEU A 32 11.08 3.03 12.97
N ALA A 33 11.64 4.16 13.37
CA ALA A 33 11.56 5.41 12.62
C ALA A 33 12.30 5.30 11.28
N THR A 34 11.77 6.00 10.29
CA THR A 34 12.37 6.14 8.95
C THR A 34 12.91 7.57 8.79
N PRO A 35 13.71 7.86 7.74
CA PRO A 35 14.21 9.20 7.50
C PRO A 35 13.11 10.25 7.31
N VAL A 36 11.88 9.82 6.97
CA VAL A 36 10.70 10.70 6.94
C VAL A 36 10.24 10.98 8.38
N PRO A 37 10.28 12.24 8.85
CA PRO A 37 9.93 12.56 10.23
C PRO A 37 8.52 12.11 10.59
N GLY A 38 8.40 11.42 11.74
CA GLY A 38 7.12 10.90 12.24
C GLY A 38 6.66 9.59 11.60
N TRP A 39 7.38 9.07 10.58
CA TRP A 39 7.01 7.82 9.93
C TRP A 39 7.86 6.67 10.44
N SER A 40 7.17 5.58 10.79
CA SER A 40 7.82 4.29 11.03
C SER A 40 7.87 3.44 9.76
N VAL A 41 8.57 2.30 9.81
CA VAL A 41 8.54 1.29 8.75
C VAL A 41 7.10 0.93 8.39
N ALA A 42 6.23 0.73 9.39
CA ALA A 42 4.80 0.48 9.16
C ALA A 42 4.10 1.56 8.35
N HIS A 43 4.45 2.83 8.56
CA HIS A 43 3.86 3.93 7.79
C HIS A 43 4.32 3.91 6.33
N GLN A 44 5.60 3.61 6.07
CA GLN A 44 6.12 3.49 4.70
C GLN A 44 5.45 2.34 3.93
N ILE A 45 5.39 1.14 4.51
CA ILE A 45 4.78 -0.01 3.84
C ILE A 45 3.28 0.20 3.64
N ALA A 46 2.58 0.81 4.60
CA ALA A 46 1.18 1.16 4.43
C ALA A 46 0.96 2.16 3.29
N HIS A 47 1.87 3.11 3.11
CA HIS A 47 1.81 4.07 2.01
C HIS A 47 2.01 3.38 0.65
N LEU A 48 3.02 2.52 0.51
CA LEU A 48 3.27 1.75 -0.72
C LEU A 48 2.05 0.90 -1.11
N ALA A 49 1.50 0.15 -0.15
CA ALA A 49 0.32 -0.67 -0.40
C ALA A 49 -0.92 0.16 -0.79
N TRP A 50 -1.09 1.35 -0.20
CA TRP A 50 -2.17 2.25 -0.58
C TRP A 50 -1.99 2.80 -2.01
N THR A 51 -0.77 3.19 -2.39
CA THR A 51 -0.49 3.67 -3.75
C THR A 51 -0.72 2.58 -4.80
N ASP A 52 -0.31 1.34 -4.53
CA ASP A 52 -0.51 0.21 -5.44
C ASP A 52 -1.99 -0.10 -5.64
N HIS A 53 -2.76 -0.12 -4.55
CA HIS A 53 -4.20 -0.32 -4.62
C HIS A 53 -4.89 0.81 -5.40
N SER A 54 -4.53 2.06 -5.13
CA SER A 54 -5.04 3.23 -5.87
C SER A 54 -4.76 3.10 -7.37
N ALA A 55 -3.53 2.75 -7.75
CA ALA A 55 -3.11 2.60 -9.13
C ALA A 55 -3.86 1.45 -9.83
N LEU A 56 -4.04 0.31 -9.15
CA LEU A 56 -4.82 -0.81 -9.67
C LEU A 56 -6.27 -0.41 -9.93
N LEU A 57 -6.92 0.26 -8.98
CA LEU A 57 -8.30 0.72 -9.15
C LEU A 57 -8.41 1.71 -10.31
N ALA A 58 -7.50 2.68 -10.41
CA ALA A 58 -7.48 3.64 -11.51
C ALA A 58 -7.34 2.96 -12.89
N ALA A 59 -6.55 1.88 -12.97
CA ALA A 59 -6.32 1.14 -14.21
C ALA A 59 -7.45 0.16 -14.58
N THR A 60 -8.16 -0.38 -13.59
CA THR A 60 -9.08 -1.53 -13.80
C THR A 60 -10.56 -1.22 -13.52
N GLY A 61 -10.88 -0.15 -12.81
CA GLY A 61 -12.26 0.15 -12.41
C GLY A 61 -12.49 1.60 -12.00
N THR A 62 -12.88 2.44 -12.95
CA THR A 62 -13.14 3.88 -12.77
C THR A 62 -14.10 4.18 -11.61
N ASP A 63 -15.23 3.48 -11.51
CA ASP A 63 -16.21 3.72 -10.44
C ASP A 63 -15.66 3.39 -9.05
N ALA A 64 -14.92 2.27 -8.94
CA ALA A 64 -14.29 1.86 -7.69
C ALA A 64 -13.18 2.85 -7.28
N PHE A 65 -12.42 3.36 -8.26
CA PHE A 65 -11.43 4.41 -8.04
C PHE A 65 -12.08 5.71 -7.55
N HIS A 66 -13.20 6.15 -8.13
CA HIS A 66 -13.91 7.33 -7.66
C HIS A 66 -14.32 7.21 -6.19
N VAL A 67 -14.95 6.10 -5.81
CA VAL A 67 -15.32 5.83 -4.41
C VAL A 67 -14.10 5.84 -3.49
N HIS A 68 -12.99 5.19 -3.90
CA HIS A 68 -11.75 5.17 -3.13
C HIS A 68 -11.20 6.58 -2.88
N THR A 69 -11.12 7.41 -3.92
CA THR A 69 -10.60 8.78 -3.81
C THR A 69 -11.49 9.72 -3.00
N GLU A 70 -12.81 9.53 -3.00
CA GLU A 70 -13.73 10.30 -2.17
C GLU A 70 -13.55 10.00 -0.68
N VAL A 71 -13.39 8.71 -0.35
CA VAL A 71 -13.08 8.28 1.03
C VAL A 71 -11.72 8.82 1.46
N ASP A 72 -10.70 8.70 0.60
CA ASP A 72 -9.35 9.16 0.93
C ASP A 72 -9.26 10.67 1.08
N ARG A 73 -9.98 11.45 0.26
CA ARG A 73 -10.06 12.90 0.44
C ARG A 73 -10.58 13.25 1.84
N ALA A 74 -11.66 12.60 2.27
CA ALA A 74 -12.24 12.85 3.59
C ALA A 74 -11.28 12.47 4.73
N VAL A 75 -10.43 11.45 4.52
CA VAL A 75 -9.37 11.07 5.47
C VAL A 75 -8.21 12.08 5.41
N LEU A 76 -7.72 12.48 4.24
CA LEU A 76 -6.60 13.41 4.11
C LEU A 76 -6.93 14.82 4.63
N ASP A 77 -8.16 15.30 4.39
CA ASP A 77 -8.62 16.63 4.82
C ASP A 77 -8.74 16.75 6.36
N SER A 78 -8.75 15.62 7.07
CA SER A 78 -8.92 15.57 8.54
C SER A 78 -7.62 15.21 9.29
N PHE A 79 -6.50 14.93 8.60
CA PHE A 79 -5.36 14.21 9.21
C PHE A 79 -3.96 14.88 9.08
N PRO A 80 -3.16 14.89 10.16
CA PRO A 80 -1.71 15.09 10.10
C PRO A 80 -1.01 13.75 9.83
N ILE A 81 -0.44 13.57 8.62
CA ILE A 81 0.64 12.63 8.21
C ILE A 81 0.80 11.25 8.92
N SER A 82 -0.27 10.67 9.48
CA SER A 82 -0.24 9.40 10.22
C SER A 82 -1.47 8.59 9.85
N LEU A 83 -1.26 7.59 9.00
CA LEU A 83 -2.24 6.52 8.80
C LEU A 83 -2.22 5.61 10.04
N PRO A 84 -3.34 5.40 10.74
CA PRO A 84 -3.41 4.31 11.70
C PRO A 84 -3.38 2.99 10.93
N VAL A 85 -2.45 2.10 11.31
CA VAL A 85 -2.36 0.68 10.92
C VAL A 85 -3.72 -0.04 10.90
N ALA A 86 -4.70 0.45 11.65
CA ALA A 86 -6.09 -0.02 11.66
C ALA A 86 -6.81 0.06 10.31
N VAL A 87 -6.58 1.11 9.49
CA VAL A 87 -7.21 1.26 8.16
C VAL A 87 -6.64 0.21 7.19
N PHE A 88 -5.33 -0.02 7.25
CA PHE A 88 -4.65 -1.07 6.46
C PHE A 88 -5.13 -2.49 6.83
N ARG A 89 -5.29 -2.79 8.13
CA ARG A 89 -5.77 -4.10 8.61
C ARG A 89 -7.24 -4.39 8.30
N ALA A 90 -8.02 -3.37 7.96
CA ALA A 90 -9.41 -3.49 7.53
C ALA A 90 -9.52 -3.64 6.01
N ALA A 91 -8.72 -2.87 5.24
CA ALA A 91 -8.72 -2.92 3.78
C ALA A 91 -8.10 -4.20 3.21
N ASN A 92 -7.03 -4.73 3.82
CA ASN A 92 -6.32 -5.91 3.30
C ASN A 92 -6.94 -7.26 3.72
N ARG A 93 -8.16 -7.27 4.28
CA ARG A 93 -8.87 -8.48 4.73
C ARG A 93 -9.81 -9.07 3.67
N SER A 94 -9.96 -8.39 2.54
CA SER A 94 -10.73 -8.86 1.39
C SER A 94 -9.83 -8.97 0.16
N THR A 95 -9.69 -10.20 -0.32
CA THR A 95 -9.32 -10.62 -1.69
C THR A 95 -7.88 -10.46 -2.19
N VAL A 96 -7.04 -11.48 -1.95
CA VAL A 96 -6.59 -12.40 -3.02
C VAL A 96 -6.59 -13.82 -2.44
N PRO A 97 -7.47 -14.75 -2.87
CA PRO A 97 -7.31 -16.14 -2.49
C PRO A 97 -6.06 -16.68 -3.20
N CYS A 98 -5.09 -17.19 -2.44
CA CYS A 98 -4.08 -18.09 -2.97
C CYS A 98 -4.82 -19.24 -3.66
N ARG A 99 -4.85 -19.20 -5.00
CA ARG A 99 -5.31 -20.33 -5.79
C ARG A 99 -4.12 -21.28 -5.89
N THR A 100 -4.30 -22.45 -5.31
CA THR A 100 -3.44 -23.64 -5.41
C THR A 100 -3.01 -23.94 -6.83
#